data_AF-A0A377D079-F1
#
_entry.id   AF-A0A377D079-F1
#
_cell.length_a   1.000
_cell.length_b   1.000
_cell.length_c   1.000
_cell.angle_alpha   90.00
_cell.angle_beta   90.00
_cell.angle_gamma   90.00
#
_symmetry.space_group_name_H-M   'P 1'
#
loop_
_entity.id
_entity.type
_entity.pdbx_description
1 polymer ?
#
loop_
_entity_poly.entity_id
_entity_poly.type
_entity_poly.pdbx_seq_one_letter_code
_entity_poly.pdbx_strand_id
1 'polypeptide(L)'
;MFYSRNGQFKLDENRNLVNMQGLQLTGYPATGTPPTIQQGANPTNISIPNTLMAAKATTTASMQINLNSSDPLPSVNAFDASNADSYNKKGSVTVFDSQGNAHDMSVYFVKTGDNNWQVYTQDSSDPTGTADHAMTLVFNANGVLTSNPTENITTGAINGADPATFSLSFLNSMQQNTGANNIVATTQNGYKPGDLVSYQINDDGTVVGNYSNEQTQLLGQIVLANFANNEGLASEGDNVWSATQSSGVALLGTAGTGNFGTLTNGALEASNVDLSKELVNMIVAQRNYQSNAQTIKTQDQILNTLVNLR
;
A
#
# COMPACT_ATOMS: atom_id res chain seq x y z
N MET A 1 -4.73 -17.91 -23.01
CA MET A 1 -4.98 -17.39 -21.65
C MET A 1 -5.67 -18.49 -20.88
N PHE A 2 -5.19 -18.78 -19.68
CA PHE A 2 -5.71 -19.86 -18.83
C PHE A 2 -6.25 -19.25 -17.54
N TYR A 3 -7.16 -19.98 -16.91
CA TYR A 3 -7.76 -19.64 -15.63
C TYR A 3 -7.41 -20.75 -14.64
N SER A 4 -7.19 -20.42 -13.37
CA SER A 4 -6.88 -21.40 -12.34
C SER A 4 -7.44 -20.98 -11.00
N ARG A 5 -7.76 -21.96 -10.16
CA ARG A 5 -8.08 -21.76 -8.73
C ARG A 5 -6.89 -22.07 -7.81
N ASN A 6 -5.86 -22.74 -8.32
CA ASN A 6 -4.70 -23.09 -7.50
C ASN A 6 -3.87 -21.83 -7.20
N GLY A 7 -3.79 -21.46 -5.92
CA GLY A 7 -3.13 -20.23 -5.44
C GLY A 7 -1.63 -20.36 -5.15
N GLN A 8 -0.96 -21.42 -5.62
CA GLN A 8 0.48 -21.63 -5.38
C GLN A 8 1.33 -20.85 -6.38
N PHE A 9 2.08 -19.86 -5.90
CA PHE A 9 2.95 -19.01 -6.70
C PHE A 9 4.39 -18.95 -6.16
N LYS A 10 5.32 -18.64 -7.06
CA LYS A 10 6.72 -18.32 -6.78
C LYS A 10 7.18 -17.18 -7.69
N LEU A 11 8.34 -16.61 -7.40
CA LEU A 11 9.01 -15.68 -8.30
C LEU A 11 9.89 -16.44 -9.29
N ASP A 12 9.88 -16.02 -10.56
CA ASP A 12 10.86 -16.45 -11.56
C ASP A 12 12.15 -15.59 -11.51
N GLU A 13 13.13 -15.89 -12.38
CA GLU A 13 14.39 -15.14 -12.48
C GLU A 13 14.18 -13.66 -12.86
N ASN A 14 13.09 -13.36 -13.57
CA ASN A 14 12.69 -12.01 -13.97
C ASN A 14 11.77 -11.34 -12.93
N ARG A 15 11.59 -11.97 -11.76
CA ARG A 15 10.76 -11.50 -10.65
C ARG A 15 9.28 -11.32 -11.00
N ASN A 16 8.77 -12.11 -11.94
CA ASN A 16 7.34 -12.24 -12.19
C ASN A 16 6.73 -13.26 -11.23
N LEU A 17 5.48 -13.04 -10.83
CA LEU A 17 4.70 -14.07 -10.14
C LEU A 17 4.31 -15.16 -11.15
N VAL A 18 4.81 -16.37 -10.93
CA VAL A 18 4.52 -17.54 -11.74
C VAL A 18 3.95 -18.67 -10.90
N ASN A 19 3.07 -19.48 -11.47
CA ASN A 19 2.60 -20.70 -10.82
C ASN A 19 3.67 -21.81 -10.90
N MET A 20 3.35 -22.99 -10.34
CA MET A 20 4.29 -24.12 -10.32
C MET A 20 4.64 -24.67 -11.72
N GLN A 21 3.77 -24.45 -12.71
CA GLN A 21 3.97 -24.82 -14.12
C GLN A 21 4.72 -23.74 -14.94
N GLY A 22 5.04 -22.59 -14.34
CA GLY A 22 5.75 -21.49 -15.01
C GLY A 22 4.84 -20.52 -15.78
N LEU A 23 3.51 -20.63 -15.65
CA LEU A 23 2.58 -19.65 -16.20
C LEU A 23 2.57 -18.38 -15.35
N GLN A 24 2.55 -17.23 -16.01
CA GLN A 24 2.60 -15.91 -15.37
C GLN A 24 1.22 -15.47 -14.87
N LEU A 25 1.17 -14.92 -13.66
CA LEU A 25 -0.02 -14.31 -13.08
C LEU A 25 -0.24 -12.91 -13.66
N THR A 26 -1.47 -12.64 -14.11
CA THR A 26 -1.85 -11.35 -14.69
C THR A 26 -2.63 -10.48 -13.71
N GLY A 27 -2.55 -9.16 -13.89
CA GLY A 27 -3.32 -8.19 -13.13
C GLY A 27 -3.17 -6.78 -13.69
N TYR A 28 -3.75 -5.79 -13.01
CA TYR A 28 -3.60 -4.39 -13.38
C TYR A 28 -2.24 -3.85 -12.91
N PRO A 29 -1.48 -3.17 -13.79
CA PRO A 29 -0.22 -2.57 -13.41
C PRO A 29 -0.42 -1.33 -12.52
N ALA A 30 0.54 -1.07 -11.64
CA ALA A 30 0.66 0.21 -10.94
C ALA A 30 1.54 1.17 -11.78
N THR A 31 1.06 2.38 -12.04
CA THR A 31 1.79 3.39 -12.84
C THR A 31 1.69 4.78 -12.21
N GLY A 32 2.60 5.68 -12.61
CA GLY A 32 2.69 7.05 -12.07
C GLY A 32 3.60 7.16 -10.84
N THR A 33 3.73 8.38 -10.31
CA THR A 33 4.54 8.69 -9.13
C THR A 33 3.77 9.66 -8.24
N PRO A 34 3.16 9.21 -7.12
CA PRO A 34 3.19 7.86 -6.57
C PRO A 34 2.40 6.84 -7.43
N PRO A 35 2.77 5.54 -7.44
CA PRO A 35 2.09 4.53 -8.25
C PRO A 35 0.64 4.28 -7.81
N THR A 36 -0.26 4.21 -8.78
CA THR A 36 -1.68 3.88 -8.58
C THR A 36 -2.16 2.83 -9.59
N ILE A 37 -3.18 2.04 -9.22
CA ILE A 37 -3.78 1.04 -10.11
C ILE A 37 -4.61 1.74 -11.18
N GLN A 38 -4.38 1.36 -12.44
CA GLN A 38 -5.21 1.81 -13.56
C GLN A 38 -6.29 0.77 -13.85
N GLN A 39 -7.42 0.86 -13.14
CA GLN A 39 -8.55 -0.04 -13.39
C GLN A 39 -9.09 0.20 -14.82
N GLY A 40 -9.29 -0.89 -15.58
CA GLY A 40 -9.71 -0.84 -16.98
C GLY A 40 -8.56 -0.78 -17.99
N ALA A 41 -7.31 -0.69 -17.54
CA ALA A 41 -6.16 -0.97 -18.40
C ALA A 41 -6.12 -2.45 -18.79
N ASN A 42 -5.43 -2.79 -19.88
CA ASN A 42 -5.21 -4.20 -20.23
C ASN A 42 -4.41 -4.90 -19.12
N PRO A 43 -4.84 -6.07 -18.63
CA PRO A 43 -4.07 -6.84 -17.67
C PRO A 43 -2.69 -7.19 -18.23
N THR A 44 -1.67 -7.00 -17.41
CA THR A 44 -0.28 -7.36 -17.71
C THR A 44 0.23 -8.35 -16.67
N ASN A 45 1.41 -8.92 -16.90
CA ASN A 45 2.06 -9.76 -15.91
C ASN A 45 2.34 -8.96 -14.64
N ILE A 46 2.11 -9.58 -13.48
CA ILE A 46 2.50 -9.01 -12.20
C ILE A 46 3.99 -9.31 -11.97
N SER A 47 4.76 -8.24 -11.84
CA SER A 47 6.18 -8.28 -11.49
C SER A 47 6.40 -7.57 -10.16
N ILE A 48 7.33 -8.09 -9.36
CA ILE A 48 7.75 -7.51 -8.09
C ILE A 48 9.19 -7.04 -8.27
N PRO A 49 9.44 -5.83 -8.81
CA PRO A 49 10.79 -5.35 -9.07
C PRO A 49 11.59 -5.17 -7.76
N ASN A 50 12.92 -5.24 -7.84
CA ASN A 50 13.85 -4.85 -6.76
C ASN A 50 14.47 -3.47 -6.98
N THR A 51 13.86 -2.67 -7.85
CA THR A 51 14.32 -1.30 -8.10
C THR A 51 14.25 -0.49 -6.81
N LEU A 52 15.26 0.35 -6.60
CA LEU A 52 15.27 1.33 -5.52
C LEU A 52 14.00 2.20 -5.58
N MET A 53 13.31 2.33 -4.45
CA MET A 53 12.25 3.33 -4.31
C MET A 53 12.89 4.72 -4.30
N ALA A 54 12.48 5.57 -5.25
CA ALA A 54 12.99 6.92 -5.35
C ALA A 54 12.66 7.73 -4.08
N ALA A 55 13.54 8.70 -3.77
CA ALA A 55 13.25 9.68 -2.73
C ALA A 55 12.02 10.52 -3.12
N LYS A 56 11.36 11.08 -2.11
CA LYS A 56 10.30 12.07 -2.33
C LYS A 56 10.64 13.33 -1.55
N ALA A 57 10.82 14.43 -2.27
CA ALA A 57 10.99 15.74 -1.66
C ALA A 57 9.75 16.10 -0.82
N THR A 58 9.99 16.71 0.33
CA THR A 58 8.91 17.22 1.18
C THR A 58 8.16 18.34 0.45
N THR A 59 6.83 18.27 0.41
CA THR A 59 5.97 19.34 -0.14
C THR A 59 5.06 19.96 0.91
N THR A 60 4.81 19.25 2.01
CA THR A 60 4.03 19.73 3.16
C THR A 60 4.69 19.29 4.46
N ALA A 61 4.75 20.19 5.42
CA ALA A 61 5.13 19.90 6.81
C ALA A 61 4.15 20.60 7.76
N SER A 62 3.93 20.01 8.93
CA SER A 62 3.13 20.65 9.99
C SER A 62 3.79 20.51 11.35
N MET A 63 3.61 21.54 12.17
CA MET A 63 4.07 21.58 13.56
C MET A 63 2.96 22.13 14.43
N GLN A 64 2.45 21.32 15.35
CA GLN A 64 1.48 21.76 16.34
C GLN A 64 2.21 22.12 17.63
N ILE A 65 2.02 23.35 18.10
CA ILE A 65 2.65 23.85 19.33
C ILE A 65 1.60 24.42 20.28
N ASN A 66 1.82 24.18 21.58
CA ASN A 66 1.13 24.86 22.67
C ASN A 66 2.10 25.88 23.28
N LEU A 67 1.75 27.16 23.13
CA LEU A 67 2.54 28.28 23.64
C LEU A 67 1.98 28.77 24.98
N ASN A 68 2.86 29.02 25.94
CA ASN A 68 2.51 29.53 27.25
C ASN A 68 2.23 31.04 27.18
N SER A 69 0.99 31.45 27.46
CA SER A 69 0.59 32.87 27.41
C SER A 69 1.41 33.74 28.38
N SER A 70 1.86 33.17 29.50
CA SER A 70 2.54 33.89 30.58
C SER A 70 4.05 34.05 30.36
N ASP A 71 4.59 33.55 29.25
CA ASP A 71 6.02 33.69 28.96
C ASP A 71 6.43 35.17 28.84
N PRO A 72 7.59 35.56 29.40
CA PRO A 72 8.12 36.91 29.22
C PRO A 72 8.56 37.13 27.78
N LEU A 73 8.69 38.40 27.39
CA LEU A 73 9.43 38.76 26.17
C LEU A 73 10.90 38.34 26.34
N PRO A 74 11.58 37.93 25.24
CA PRO A 74 13.03 37.71 25.27
C PRO A 74 13.79 38.91 25.82
N SER A 75 14.88 38.67 26.55
CA SER A 75 15.70 39.75 27.12
C SER A 75 16.54 40.47 26.06
N VAL A 76 16.74 39.83 24.90
CA VAL A 76 17.39 40.41 23.72
C VAL A 76 16.33 40.78 22.69
N ASN A 77 16.27 42.06 22.33
CA ASN A 77 15.24 42.59 21.42
C ASN A 77 15.37 42.12 19.96
N ALA A 78 16.61 41.92 19.48
CA ALA A 78 16.86 41.44 18.13
C ALA A 78 17.02 39.92 18.14
N PHE A 79 16.30 39.24 17.26
CA PHE A 79 16.43 37.79 17.10
C PHE A 79 17.83 37.41 16.59
N ASP A 80 18.43 36.41 17.23
CA ASP A 80 19.71 35.81 16.84
C ASP A 80 19.67 34.31 17.16
N ALA A 81 19.66 33.47 16.13
CA ALA A 81 19.60 32.02 16.25
C ALA A 81 20.75 31.40 17.07
N SER A 82 21.87 32.11 17.21
CA SER A 82 23.01 31.70 18.04
C SER A 82 22.89 32.10 19.52
N ASN A 83 21.96 33.01 19.84
CA ASN A 83 21.74 33.51 21.19
C ASN A 83 20.44 32.96 21.78
N ALA A 84 20.58 32.05 22.75
CA ALA A 84 19.46 31.40 23.43
C ALA A 84 18.52 32.37 24.18
N ASP A 85 18.99 33.56 24.54
CA ASP A 85 18.20 34.59 25.23
C ASP A 85 17.36 35.45 24.27
N SER A 86 17.46 35.23 22.95
CA SER A 86 16.74 35.98 21.91
C SER A 86 15.43 35.31 21.44
N TYR A 87 15.10 34.11 21.94
CA TYR A 87 13.89 33.38 21.56
C TYR A 87 13.28 32.61 22.74
N ASN A 88 11.97 32.33 22.69
CA ASN A 88 11.24 31.65 23.76
C ASN A 88 11.23 30.13 23.61
N LYS A 89 11.21 29.63 22.38
CA LYS A 89 11.20 28.20 22.08
C LYS A 89 11.91 27.92 20.77
N LYS A 90 12.68 26.84 20.76
CA LYS A 90 13.23 26.21 19.56
C LYS A 90 12.57 24.85 19.36
N GLY A 91 12.15 24.58 18.13
CA GLY A 91 11.70 23.29 17.62
C GLY A 91 12.56 22.86 16.43
N SER A 92 12.34 21.63 15.97
CA SER A 92 12.95 21.11 14.74
C SER A 92 11.96 20.26 13.97
N VAL A 93 12.06 20.27 12.64
CA VAL A 93 11.42 19.30 11.74
C VAL A 93 12.44 18.89 10.67
N THR A 94 12.68 17.59 10.54
CA THR A 94 13.55 17.06 9.47
C THR A 94 12.73 16.90 8.19
N VAL A 95 13.15 17.54 7.11
CA VAL A 95 12.55 17.46 5.77
C VAL A 95 13.54 16.85 4.78
N PHE A 96 13.07 16.46 3.60
CA PHE A 96 13.88 15.80 2.58
C PHE A 96 13.85 16.54 1.25
N ASP A 97 14.99 16.56 0.56
CA ASP A 97 15.10 17.08 -0.81
C ASP A 97 14.77 16.02 -1.87
N SER A 98 14.96 16.38 -3.14
CA SER A 98 14.66 15.51 -4.29
C SER A 98 15.58 14.29 -4.40
N GLN A 99 16.76 14.31 -3.79
CA GLN A 99 17.71 13.20 -3.74
C GLN A 99 17.59 12.38 -2.44
N GLY A 100 16.83 12.88 -1.46
CA GLY A 100 16.64 12.26 -0.16
C GLY A 100 17.68 12.67 0.88
N ASN A 101 18.43 13.77 0.67
CA ASN A 101 19.23 14.37 1.73
C ASN A 101 18.28 14.94 2.79
N ALA A 102 18.67 14.79 4.05
CA ALA A 102 17.90 15.31 5.18
C ALA A 102 18.31 16.75 5.50
N HIS A 103 17.33 17.61 5.72
CA HIS A 103 17.49 18.99 6.16
C HIS A 103 16.79 19.18 7.50
N ASP A 104 17.54 19.51 8.54
CA ASP A 104 17.01 19.78 9.87
C ASP A 104 16.58 21.25 9.98
N MET A 105 15.28 21.50 9.83
CA MET A 105 14.72 22.84 9.89
C MET A 105 14.47 23.23 11.34
N SER A 106 15.35 24.08 11.87
CA SER A 106 15.15 24.75 13.16
C SER A 106 14.04 25.77 13.04
N VAL A 107 13.05 25.70 13.94
CA VAL A 107 11.93 26.65 14.03
C VAL A 107 12.01 27.38 15.36
N TYR A 108 12.13 28.70 15.33
CA TYR A 108 12.24 29.54 16.53
C TYR A 108 10.95 30.34 16.73
N PHE A 109 10.43 30.33 17.95
CA PHE A 109 9.26 31.10 18.35
C PHE A 109 9.70 32.23 19.29
N VAL A 110 9.33 33.46 18.93
CA VAL A 110 9.73 34.69 19.62
C VAL A 110 8.48 35.47 19.97
N LYS A 111 8.17 35.61 21.26
CA LYS A 111 7.04 36.42 21.73
C LYS A 111 7.39 37.90 21.55
N THR A 112 6.54 38.65 20.85
CA THR A 112 6.73 40.09 20.60
C THR A 112 5.73 40.96 21.35
N GLY A 113 4.63 40.36 21.81
CA GLY A 113 3.60 41.01 22.60
C GLY A 113 2.52 40.00 23.00
N ASP A 114 1.48 40.49 23.66
CA ASP A 114 0.35 39.63 24.02
C ASP A 114 -0.31 39.06 22.77
N ASN A 115 -0.49 37.73 22.76
CA ASN A 115 -1.07 36.97 21.66
C ASN A 115 -0.33 37.07 20.32
N ASN A 116 0.94 37.50 20.32
CA ASN A 116 1.72 37.71 19.10
C ASN A 116 3.09 37.03 19.18
N TRP A 117 3.36 36.14 18.22
CA TRP A 117 4.59 35.36 18.16
C TRP A 117 5.17 35.36 16.76
N GLN A 118 6.41 35.81 16.62
CA GLN A 118 7.15 35.65 15.38
C GLN A 118 7.74 34.24 15.29
N VAL A 119 7.74 33.71 14.08
CA VAL A 119 8.35 32.43 13.75
C VAL A 119 9.50 32.69 12.78
N TYR A 120 10.68 32.20 13.15
CA TYR A 120 11.86 32.18 12.29
C TYR A 120 12.23 30.74 11.95
N THR A 121 12.72 30.52 10.73
CA THR A 121 13.15 29.20 10.27
C THR A 121 14.60 29.24 9.79
N GLN A 122 15.35 28.19 10.09
CA GLN A 122 16.73 28.04 9.65
C GLN A 122 16.99 26.59 9.26
N ASP A 123 17.53 26.39 8.06
CA ASP A 123 18.12 25.10 7.70
C ASP A 123 19.44 24.92 8.45
N SER A 124 19.46 24.00 9.41
CA SER A 124 20.63 23.76 10.27
C SER A 124 21.61 22.76 9.64
N SER A 125 21.21 22.09 8.55
CA SER A 125 22.04 21.16 7.80
C SER A 125 22.89 21.89 6.75
N ASP A 126 22.44 23.07 6.30
CA ASP A 126 23.22 23.95 5.42
C ASP A 126 24.19 24.82 6.26
N PRO A 127 25.52 24.70 6.10
CA PRO A 127 26.49 25.53 6.81
C PRO A 127 26.40 27.03 6.48
N THR A 128 25.73 27.38 5.38
CA THR A 128 25.44 28.76 4.97
C THR A 128 24.02 29.21 5.33
N GLY A 129 23.22 28.33 5.92
CA GLY A 129 21.83 28.57 6.28
C GLY A 129 21.69 29.68 7.32
N THR A 130 21.00 30.76 6.95
CA THR A 130 20.61 31.84 7.86
C THR A 130 19.20 31.63 8.38
N ALA A 131 18.93 32.18 9.57
CA ALA A 131 17.59 32.16 10.13
C ALA A 131 16.78 33.33 9.58
N ASP A 132 15.68 33.03 8.89
CA ASP A 132 14.83 34.02 8.25
C ASP A 132 13.48 34.11 8.94
N HIS A 133 12.88 35.30 8.95
CA HIS A 133 11.50 35.49 9.42
C HIS A 133 10.54 34.80 8.45
N ALA A 134 9.78 33.83 8.95
CA ALA A 134 8.83 33.08 8.15
C ALA A 134 7.42 33.69 8.24
N MET A 135 6.90 33.85 9.46
CA MET A 135 5.54 34.33 9.68
C MET A 135 5.34 34.89 11.08
N THR A 136 4.13 35.41 11.32
CA THR A 136 3.67 35.81 12.65
C THR A 136 2.38 35.07 13.00
N LEU A 137 2.39 34.36 14.12
CA LEU A 137 1.23 33.70 14.72
C LEU A 137 0.50 34.68 15.62
N VAL A 138 -0.80 34.86 15.35
CA VAL A 138 -1.69 35.73 16.14
C VAL A 138 -2.80 34.89 16.73
N PHE A 139 -3.00 35.00 18.04
CA PHE A 139 -4.05 34.29 18.77
C PHE A 139 -5.15 35.26 19.20
N ASN A 140 -6.38 34.78 19.32
CA ASN A 140 -7.45 35.53 19.96
C ASN A 140 -7.41 35.38 21.50
N ALA A 141 -8.29 36.10 22.20
CA ALA A 141 -8.37 36.07 23.66
C ALA A 141 -8.69 34.67 24.26
N ASN A 142 -9.26 33.75 23.46
CA ASN A 142 -9.53 32.37 23.87
C ASN A 142 -8.35 31.43 23.58
N GLY A 143 -7.22 31.95 23.09
CA GLY A 143 -6.03 31.15 22.79
C GLY A 143 -6.08 30.42 21.45
N VAL A 144 -7.03 30.76 20.58
CA VAL A 144 -7.19 30.13 19.25
C VAL A 144 -6.45 30.94 18.21
N LEU A 145 -5.70 30.26 17.34
CA LEU A 145 -4.93 30.86 16.24
C LEU A 145 -5.86 31.49 15.19
N THR A 146 -5.59 32.72 14.79
CA THR A 146 -6.41 33.49 13.82
C THR A 146 -5.65 34.02 12.61
N SER A 147 -4.32 34.14 12.67
CA SER A 147 -3.50 34.47 11.50
C SER A 147 -3.45 33.31 10.50
N ASN A 148 -3.03 33.59 9.26
CA ASN A 148 -2.72 32.52 8.30
C ASN A 148 -1.55 31.68 8.87
N PRO A 149 -1.75 30.40 9.18
CA PRO A 149 -0.76 29.62 9.92
C PRO A 149 0.23 28.90 9.00
N THR A 150 0.29 29.27 7.73
CA THR A 150 0.95 28.49 6.69
C THR A 150 1.82 29.37 5.82
N GLU A 151 3.09 29.00 5.64
CA GLU A 151 4.05 29.71 4.78
C GLU A 151 4.88 28.71 3.97
N ASN A 152 5.34 29.11 2.79
CA ASN A 152 6.27 28.29 2.02
C ASN A 152 7.70 28.53 2.50
N ILE A 153 8.35 27.47 2.95
CA ILE A 153 9.74 27.47 3.39
C ILE A 153 10.57 26.77 2.32
N THR A 154 11.74 27.34 2.03
CA THR A 154 12.72 26.74 1.12
C THR A 154 13.99 26.42 1.89
N THR A 155 14.50 25.20 1.71
CA THR A 155 15.75 24.72 2.30
C THR A 155 16.98 25.32 1.60
N GLY A 156 18.17 25.05 2.13
CA GLY A 156 19.42 25.31 1.41
C GLY A 156 19.67 24.32 0.29
N ALA A 157 20.64 24.61 -0.58
CA ALA A 157 21.14 23.65 -1.56
C ALA A 157 22.33 22.90 -0.98
N ILE A 158 22.19 21.59 -0.75
CA ILE A 158 23.26 20.75 -0.19
C ILE A 158 23.64 19.67 -1.22
N ASN A 159 24.93 19.35 -1.32
CA ASN A 159 25.46 18.28 -2.18
C ASN A 159 25.08 18.35 -3.68
N GLY A 160 24.69 19.54 -4.17
CA GLY A 160 24.30 19.76 -5.57
C GLY A 160 22.85 19.36 -5.90
N ALA A 161 22.04 19.02 -4.90
CA ALA A 161 20.60 18.83 -5.08
C ALA A 161 19.88 20.20 -5.12
N ASP A 162 18.76 20.24 -5.84
CA ASP A 162 17.86 21.41 -5.81
C ASP A 162 17.21 21.54 -4.42
N PRO A 163 17.09 22.77 -3.88
CA PRO A 163 16.37 23.01 -2.63
C PRO A 163 14.93 22.47 -2.64
N ALA A 164 14.52 21.88 -1.51
CA ALA A 164 13.12 21.57 -1.25
C ALA A 164 12.35 22.84 -0.86
N THR A 165 11.23 23.11 -1.55
CA THR A 165 10.22 24.09 -1.13
C THR A 165 8.97 23.37 -0.66
N PHE A 166 8.53 23.66 0.56
CA PHE A 166 7.37 23.02 1.17
C PHE A 166 6.50 24.00 1.95
N SER A 167 5.22 23.68 2.06
CA SER A 167 4.26 24.42 2.87
C SER A 167 4.35 23.99 4.33
N LEU A 168 4.86 24.87 5.21
CA LEU A 168 4.92 24.65 6.65
C LEU A 168 3.67 25.22 7.33
N SER A 169 2.92 24.38 8.03
CA SER A 169 1.68 24.77 8.70
C SER A 169 1.71 24.61 10.22
N PHE A 170 1.22 25.61 10.93
CA PHE A 170 1.00 25.62 12.39
C PHE A 170 -0.48 25.46 12.77
N LEU A 171 -1.32 24.98 11.83
CA LEU A 171 -2.74 24.78 12.05
C LEU A 171 -3.01 23.96 13.34
N ASN A 172 -4.06 24.31 14.07
CA ASN A 172 -4.44 23.73 15.37
C ASN A 172 -3.48 23.99 16.53
N SER A 173 -2.46 24.84 16.35
CA SER A 173 -1.69 25.36 17.48
C SER A 173 -2.54 26.28 18.36
N MET A 174 -2.25 26.30 19.65
CA MET A 174 -2.98 27.09 20.64
C MET A 174 -2.03 27.86 21.55
N GLN A 175 -2.52 28.94 22.12
CA GLN A 175 -1.83 29.66 23.20
C GLN A 175 -2.69 29.66 24.45
N GLN A 176 -2.21 29.03 25.52
CA GLN A 176 -2.91 28.97 26.81
C GLN A 176 -1.89 29.08 27.94
N ASN A 177 -2.34 29.24 29.19
CA ASN A 177 -1.42 29.24 30.33
C ASN A 177 -0.99 27.80 30.68
N THR A 178 -0.16 27.20 29.82
CA THR A 178 0.26 25.79 29.91
C THR A 178 1.49 25.58 30.79
N GLY A 179 2.07 26.64 31.35
CA GLY A 179 3.28 26.61 32.18
C GLY A 179 4.58 26.57 31.36
N ALA A 180 4.67 25.71 30.35
CA ALA A 180 5.80 25.65 29.43
C ALA A 180 5.36 25.47 27.97
N ASN A 181 6.18 25.97 27.05
CA ASN A 181 6.01 25.75 25.61
C ASN A 181 6.28 24.29 25.25
N ASN A 182 5.33 23.65 24.57
CA ASN A 182 5.45 22.25 24.17
C ASN A 182 5.07 22.03 22.70
N ILE A 183 5.92 21.32 21.97
CA ILE A 183 5.63 20.86 20.61
C ILE A 183 4.91 19.52 20.75
N VAL A 184 3.69 19.45 20.23
CA VAL A 184 2.79 18.31 20.41
C VAL A 184 2.96 17.31 19.28
N ALA A 185 3.09 17.80 18.05
CA ALA A 185 3.21 16.96 16.87
C ALA A 185 4.06 17.64 15.81
N THR A 186 4.83 16.84 15.08
CA THR A 186 5.53 17.24 13.85
C THR A 186 5.28 16.18 12.80
N THR A 187 4.89 16.59 11.59
CA THR A 187 4.69 15.66 10.46
C THR A 187 5.17 16.27 9.17
N GLN A 188 5.57 15.43 8.22
CA GLN A 188 5.98 15.83 6.87
C GLN A 188 5.80 14.65 5.91
N ASN A 189 5.77 14.90 4.60
CA ASN A 189 5.35 13.91 3.59
C ASN A 189 6.44 13.42 2.61
N GLY A 190 7.68 13.84 2.82
CA GLY A 190 8.88 13.39 2.11
C GLY A 190 9.61 12.25 2.82
N TYR A 191 10.51 11.59 2.10
CA TYR A 191 11.27 10.44 2.61
C TYR A 191 12.53 10.19 1.78
N LYS A 192 13.54 9.63 2.45
CA LYS A 192 14.76 9.09 1.83
C LYS A 192 14.44 7.90 0.90
N PRO A 193 15.30 7.55 -0.07
CA PRO A 193 15.10 6.36 -0.89
C PRO A 193 15.19 5.07 -0.06
N GLY A 194 14.64 3.97 -0.58
CA GLY A 194 14.58 2.70 0.15
C GLY A 194 14.67 1.48 -0.75
N ASP A 195 15.30 0.43 -0.25
CA ASP A 195 15.39 -0.89 -0.90
C ASP A 195 14.19 -1.76 -0.51
N LEU A 196 13.75 -2.63 -1.41
CA LEU A 196 12.66 -3.57 -1.12
C LEU A 196 13.09 -4.59 -0.07
N VAL A 197 12.38 -4.65 1.06
CA VAL A 197 12.62 -5.60 2.16
C VAL A 197 11.72 -6.82 2.04
N SER A 198 10.43 -6.60 1.79
CA SER A 198 9.44 -7.67 1.65
C SER A 198 8.31 -7.23 0.73
N TYR A 199 7.46 -8.17 0.34
CA TYR A 199 6.21 -7.88 -0.34
C TYR A 199 5.09 -8.72 0.26
N GLN A 200 3.87 -8.26 0.10
CA GLN A 200 2.67 -8.98 0.51
C GLN A 200 1.55 -8.77 -0.50
N ILE A 201 0.57 -9.69 -0.47
CA ILE A 201 -0.66 -9.58 -1.23
C ILE A 201 -1.76 -9.36 -0.21
N ASN A 202 -2.52 -8.27 -0.34
CA ASN A 202 -3.63 -7.95 0.54
C ASN A 202 -4.91 -8.69 0.07
N ASP A 203 -5.94 -8.69 0.92
CA ASP A 203 -7.20 -9.40 0.66
C ASP A 203 -8.01 -8.85 -0.52
N ASP A 204 -7.71 -7.62 -0.97
CA ASP A 204 -8.26 -6.99 -2.17
C ASP A 204 -7.45 -7.31 -3.45
N GLY A 205 -6.42 -8.17 -3.33
CA GLY A 205 -5.53 -8.57 -4.41
C GLY A 205 -4.45 -7.55 -4.76
N THR A 206 -4.31 -6.46 -4.00
CA THR A 206 -3.20 -5.51 -4.19
C THR A 206 -1.88 -6.14 -3.75
N VAL A 207 -0.86 -6.00 -4.60
CA VAL A 207 0.52 -6.43 -4.33
C VAL A 207 1.29 -5.21 -3.84
N VAL A 208 1.74 -5.25 -2.59
CA VAL A 208 2.41 -4.13 -1.92
C VAL A 208 3.83 -4.55 -1.52
N GLY A 209 4.81 -3.73 -1.89
CA GLY A 209 6.19 -3.84 -1.41
C GLY A 209 6.42 -2.99 -0.17
N ASN A 210 7.12 -3.53 0.82
CA ASN A 210 7.59 -2.82 2.02
C ASN A 210 9.08 -2.50 1.85
N TYR A 211 9.45 -1.25 2.07
CA TYR A 211 10.80 -0.74 1.80
C TYR A 211 11.54 -0.36 3.08
N SER A 212 12.87 -0.29 3.02
CA SER A 212 13.75 0.00 4.16
C SER A 212 13.63 1.43 4.71
N ASN A 213 12.93 2.32 4.01
CA ASN A 213 12.60 3.69 4.42
C ASN A 213 11.22 3.79 5.11
N GLU A 214 10.69 2.66 5.58
CA GLU A 214 9.39 2.56 6.28
C GLU A 214 8.18 2.93 5.39
N GLN A 215 8.38 3.06 4.08
CA GLN A 215 7.32 3.29 3.12
C GLN A 215 6.82 1.97 2.52
N THR A 216 5.57 2.01 2.06
CA THR A 216 4.98 0.95 1.25
C THR A 216 4.66 1.48 -0.14
N GLN A 217 4.80 0.63 -1.15
CA GLN A 217 4.49 0.99 -2.54
C GLN A 217 3.66 -0.09 -3.19
N LEU A 218 2.63 0.34 -3.92
CA LEU A 218 1.80 -0.53 -4.72
C LEU A 218 2.54 -0.95 -6.00
N LEU A 219 2.55 -2.25 -6.28
CA LEU A 219 3.24 -2.86 -7.43
C LEU A 219 2.26 -3.34 -8.50
N GLY A 220 1.02 -3.63 -8.12
CA GLY A 220 -0.04 -4.04 -9.03
C GLY A 220 -1.24 -4.59 -8.26
N GLN A 221 -2.26 -5.05 -8.98
CA GLN A 221 -3.42 -5.70 -8.38
C GLN A 221 -3.84 -6.90 -9.23
N ILE A 222 -4.01 -8.06 -8.59
CA ILE A 222 -4.43 -9.29 -9.27
C ILE A 222 -5.85 -9.10 -9.82
N VAL A 223 -6.05 -9.50 -11.08
CA VAL A 223 -7.37 -9.51 -11.71
C VAL A 223 -7.99 -10.90 -11.58
N LEU A 224 -9.27 -10.96 -11.20
CA LEU A 224 -10.05 -12.18 -11.15
C LEU A 224 -10.95 -12.28 -12.38
N ALA A 225 -11.30 -13.49 -12.76
CA ALA A 225 -12.21 -13.77 -13.86
C ALA A 225 -13.41 -14.58 -13.37
N ASN A 226 -14.60 -14.24 -13.85
CA ASN A 226 -15.82 -14.99 -13.63
C ASN A 226 -16.47 -15.35 -14.97
N PHE A 227 -17.23 -16.45 -15.00
CA PHE A 227 -17.87 -16.97 -16.20
C PHE A 227 -19.37 -17.13 -15.96
N ALA A 228 -20.15 -16.97 -17.02
CA ALA A 228 -21.59 -17.19 -16.96
C ALA A 228 -21.92 -18.68 -16.71
N ASN A 229 -21.10 -19.59 -17.25
CA ASN A 229 -21.26 -21.03 -17.10
C ASN A 229 -19.93 -21.72 -16.80
N ASN A 230 -19.71 -22.10 -15.54
CA ASN A 230 -18.47 -22.73 -15.09
C ASN A 230 -18.27 -24.15 -15.65
N GLU A 231 -19.34 -24.93 -15.83
CA GLU A 231 -19.28 -26.30 -16.38
C GLU A 231 -18.91 -26.33 -17.87
N GLY A 232 -18.95 -25.17 -18.54
CA GLY A 232 -18.50 -25.02 -19.91
C GLY A 232 -16.98 -24.86 -20.07
N LEU A 233 -16.22 -24.72 -18.99
CA LEU A 233 -14.77 -24.58 -19.05
C LEU A 233 -14.10 -25.91 -19.41
N ALA A 234 -13.13 -25.87 -20.33
CA ALA A 234 -12.34 -27.05 -20.66
C ALA A 234 -11.14 -27.15 -19.72
N SER A 235 -10.93 -28.34 -19.14
CA SER A 235 -9.72 -28.63 -18.36
C SER A 235 -8.57 -28.90 -19.31
N GLU A 236 -7.44 -28.23 -19.09
CA GLU A 236 -6.22 -28.36 -19.91
C GLU A 236 -5.13 -29.20 -19.20
N GLY A 237 -5.51 -29.86 -18.09
CA GLY A 237 -4.56 -30.53 -17.18
C GLY A 237 -3.99 -29.58 -16.12
N ASP A 238 -3.16 -30.10 -15.22
CA ASP A 238 -2.38 -29.33 -14.23
C ASP A 238 -3.15 -28.27 -13.41
N ASN A 239 -4.45 -28.50 -13.16
CA ASN A 239 -5.35 -27.57 -12.47
C ASN A 239 -5.46 -26.20 -13.18
N VAL A 240 -5.49 -26.20 -14.51
CA VAL A 240 -5.79 -25.02 -15.33
C VAL A 240 -6.96 -25.29 -16.28
N TRP A 241 -7.69 -24.22 -16.61
CA TRP A 241 -8.87 -24.26 -17.46
C TRP A 241 -8.77 -23.23 -18.58
N SER A 242 -9.38 -23.52 -19.73
CA SER A 242 -9.55 -22.61 -20.85
C SER A 242 -11.02 -22.26 -21.07
N ALA A 243 -11.28 -21.05 -21.56
CA ALA A 243 -12.64 -20.62 -21.91
C ALA A 243 -13.08 -21.24 -23.24
N THR A 244 -14.34 -21.69 -23.29
CA THR A 244 -14.96 -22.25 -24.50
C THR A 244 -16.17 -21.42 -24.93
N GLN A 245 -16.77 -21.77 -26.07
CA GLN A 245 -18.03 -21.14 -26.48
C GLN A 245 -19.17 -21.38 -25.46
N SER A 246 -19.18 -22.54 -24.80
CA SER A 246 -20.21 -22.90 -23.82
C SER A 246 -20.04 -22.23 -22.47
N SER A 247 -18.84 -21.77 -22.11
CA SER A 247 -18.59 -21.01 -20.87
C SER A 247 -18.96 -19.53 -20.97
N GLY A 248 -18.99 -19.00 -22.20
CA GLY A 248 -19.05 -17.57 -22.47
C GLY A 248 -17.68 -16.87 -22.33
N VAL A 249 -17.68 -15.54 -22.48
CA VAL A 249 -16.49 -14.71 -22.32
C VAL A 249 -16.12 -14.52 -20.85
N ALA A 250 -14.83 -14.33 -20.57
CA ALA A 250 -14.36 -14.03 -19.23
C ALA A 250 -14.78 -12.61 -18.82
N LEU A 251 -15.51 -12.49 -17.71
CA LEU A 251 -15.80 -11.22 -17.08
C LEU A 251 -14.72 -10.95 -16.04
N LEU A 252 -13.89 -9.92 -16.27
CA LEU A 252 -12.80 -9.55 -15.38
C LEU A 252 -13.29 -8.59 -14.28
N GLY A 253 -12.65 -8.66 -13.11
CA GLY A 253 -12.90 -7.75 -12.01
C GLY A 253 -11.87 -7.85 -10.89
N THR A 254 -12.06 -7.04 -9.85
CA THR A 254 -11.18 -6.97 -8.68
C THR A 254 -11.74 -7.75 -7.51
N ALA A 255 -10.88 -8.31 -6.68
CA ALA A 255 -11.29 -9.02 -5.48
C ALA A 255 -12.07 -8.10 -4.52
N GLY A 256 -13.06 -8.65 -3.82
CA GLY A 256 -13.88 -7.93 -2.84
C GLY A 256 -14.92 -6.96 -3.42
N THR A 257 -15.15 -6.98 -4.74
CA THR A 257 -16.11 -6.10 -5.42
C THR A 257 -17.13 -6.86 -6.27
N GLY A 258 -18.40 -6.42 -6.25
CA GLY A 258 -19.45 -7.00 -7.08
C GLY A 258 -19.67 -8.49 -6.80
N ASN A 259 -19.51 -9.33 -7.83
CA ASN A 259 -19.69 -10.79 -7.76
C ASN A 259 -18.38 -11.55 -7.46
N PHE A 260 -17.31 -10.84 -7.10
CA PHE A 260 -16.01 -11.43 -6.78
C PHE A 260 -15.81 -11.49 -5.26
N GLY A 261 -15.35 -12.64 -4.77
CA GLY A 261 -14.96 -12.81 -3.36
C GLY A 261 -13.68 -12.06 -3.01
N THR A 262 -13.33 -12.04 -1.73
CA THR A 262 -12.03 -11.56 -1.24
C THR A 262 -10.96 -12.63 -1.43
N LEU A 263 -9.69 -12.22 -1.39
CA LEU A 263 -8.56 -13.12 -1.30
C LEU A 263 -8.13 -13.26 0.17
N THR A 264 -7.41 -14.34 0.47
CA THR A 264 -6.80 -14.55 1.79
C THR A 264 -5.35 -14.92 1.58
N ASN A 265 -4.44 -14.12 2.13
CA ASN A 265 -3.02 -14.39 2.03
C ASN A 265 -2.60 -15.60 2.90
N GLY A 266 -1.60 -16.34 2.45
CA GLY A 266 -1.01 -17.47 3.19
C GLY A 266 -1.92 -18.71 3.31
N ALA A 267 -3.08 -18.72 2.65
CA ALA A 267 -4.00 -19.84 2.62
C ALA A 267 -3.96 -20.56 1.26
N LEU A 268 -4.21 -21.87 1.28
CA LEU A 268 -4.42 -22.68 0.08
C LEU A 268 -5.79 -23.36 0.19
N GLU A 269 -6.58 -23.27 -0.88
CA GLU A 269 -7.87 -23.95 -0.95
C GLU A 269 -7.66 -25.48 -0.90
N ALA A 270 -8.36 -26.15 0.01
CA ALA A 270 -8.30 -27.60 0.14
C ALA A 270 -9.11 -28.29 -0.97
N SER A 271 -8.81 -29.57 -1.20
CA SER A 271 -9.67 -30.39 -2.06
C SER A 271 -11.09 -30.42 -1.50
N ASN A 272 -12.07 -30.24 -2.37
CA ASN A 272 -13.49 -30.33 -2.02
C ASN A 272 -14.02 -31.79 -1.99
N VAL A 273 -13.13 -32.78 -2.15
CA VAL A 273 -13.48 -34.21 -2.20
C VAL A 273 -13.49 -34.81 -0.80
N ASP A 274 -14.63 -35.37 -0.39
CA ASP A 274 -14.76 -36.19 0.82
C ASP A 274 -14.55 -37.67 0.48
N LEU A 275 -13.41 -38.22 0.94
CA LEU A 275 -13.04 -39.62 0.70
C LEU A 275 -14.10 -40.61 1.19
N SER A 276 -14.77 -40.34 2.30
CA SER A 276 -15.76 -41.27 2.85
C SER A 276 -16.95 -41.42 1.91
N LYS A 277 -17.41 -40.30 1.34
CA LYS A 277 -18.50 -40.27 0.38
C LYS A 277 -18.09 -40.91 -0.95
N GLU A 278 -16.90 -40.61 -1.45
CA GLU A 278 -16.42 -41.18 -2.72
C GLU A 278 -16.16 -42.69 -2.63
N LEU A 279 -15.71 -43.20 -1.49
CA LEU A 279 -15.57 -44.64 -1.26
C LEU A 279 -16.92 -45.36 -1.31
N VAL A 280 -17.99 -44.77 -0.75
CA VAL A 280 -19.34 -45.34 -0.84
C VAL A 280 -19.85 -45.32 -2.28
N ASN A 281 -19.64 -44.22 -3.01
CA ASN A 281 -19.99 -44.12 -4.42
C ASN A 281 -19.29 -45.20 -5.26
N MET A 282 -18.03 -45.49 -4.97
CA MET A 282 -17.28 -46.57 -5.63
C MET A 282 -17.91 -47.94 -5.35
N ILE A 283 -18.29 -48.23 -4.10
CA ILE A 283 -18.96 -49.50 -3.74
C ILE A 283 -20.30 -49.63 -4.47
N VAL A 284 -21.07 -48.55 -4.58
CA VAL A 284 -22.34 -48.54 -5.32
C VAL A 284 -22.10 -48.79 -6.80
N ALA A 285 -21.15 -48.09 -7.43
CA ALA A 285 -20.80 -48.30 -8.83
C ALA A 285 -20.34 -49.74 -9.10
N GLN A 286 -19.55 -50.32 -8.20
CA GLN A 286 -19.09 -51.70 -8.29
C GLN A 286 -20.26 -52.69 -8.17
N ARG A 287 -21.19 -52.48 -7.23
CA ARG A 287 -22.42 -53.30 -7.11
C ARG A 287 -23.30 -53.19 -8.34
N ASN A 288 -23.45 -52.00 -8.90
CA ASN A 288 -24.22 -51.79 -10.14
C ASN A 288 -23.59 -52.53 -11.32
N TYR A 289 -22.26 -52.47 -11.46
CA TYR A 289 -21.53 -53.22 -12.49
C TYR A 289 -21.70 -54.74 -12.32
N GLN A 290 -21.57 -55.26 -11.08
CA GLN A 290 -21.80 -56.67 -10.78
C GLN A 290 -23.24 -57.11 -11.09
N SER A 291 -24.23 -56.28 -10.77
CA SER A 291 -25.64 -56.54 -11.09
C SER A 291 -25.88 -56.59 -12.60
N ASN A 292 -25.33 -55.63 -13.36
CA ASN A 292 -25.42 -55.63 -14.83
C ASN A 292 -24.73 -56.86 -15.45
N ALA A 293 -23.59 -57.29 -14.90
CA ALA A 293 -22.90 -58.49 -15.37
C ALA A 293 -23.69 -59.79 -15.09
N GLN A 294 -24.47 -59.84 -14.01
CA GLN A 294 -25.32 -60.99 -13.72
C GLN A 294 -26.48 -61.11 -14.71
N THR A 295 -27.02 -60.00 -15.21
CA THR A 295 -28.02 -60.01 -16.30
C THR A 295 -27.47 -60.68 -17.56
N ILE A 296 -26.21 -60.40 -17.91
CA ILE A 296 -25.54 -61.05 -19.06
C ILE A 296 -25.44 -62.56 -18.85
N LYS A 297 -25.02 -63.03 -17.67
CA LYS A 297 -24.94 -64.48 -17.38
C LYS A 297 -26.28 -65.19 -17.50
N THR A 298 -27.34 -64.58 -16.97
CA THR A 298 -28.69 -65.15 -17.07
C THR A 298 -29.15 -65.21 -18.53
N GLN A 299 -28.85 -64.16 -19.32
CA GLN A 299 -29.15 -64.13 -20.74
C GLN A 299 -28.40 -65.23 -21.52
N ASP A 300 -27.11 -65.41 -21.25
CA ASP A 300 -26.28 -66.47 -21.86
C ASP A 300 -26.78 -67.88 -21.51
N GLN A 301 -27.26 -68.10 -20.28
CA GLN A 301 -27.84 -69.37 -19.87
C GLN A 301 -29.15 -69.67 -20.61
N ILE A 302 -30.03 -68.67 -20.77
CA ILE A 302 -31.27 -68.81 -21.54
C ILE A 302 -30.95 -69.12 -23.01
N LEU A 303 -29.98 -68.41 -23.61
CA LEU A 303 -29.55 -68.65 -24.99
C LEU A 303 -28.96 -70.07 -25.18
N ASN A 304 -28.11 -70.53 -24.28
CA ASN A 304 -27.58 -71.89 -24.33
C ASN A 304 -28.68 -72.96 -24.20
N THR A 305 -29.68 -72.71 -23.35
CA THR A 305 -30.82 -73.63 -23.20
C THR A 305 -31.65 -73.67 -24.49
N LEU A 306 -31.86 -72.52 -25.14
CA LEU A 306 -32.55 -72.43 -26.44
C LEU A 306 -31.80 -73.18 -27.56
N VAL A 307 -30.48 -73.08 -27.61
CA VAL A 307 -29.63 -73.76 -28.61
C VAL A 307 -29.63 -75.28 -28.43
N ASN A 308 -29.75 -75.75 -27.18
CA ASN A 308 -29.77 -77.19 -26.84
C ASN A 308 -31.16 -77.84 -26.93
N LEU A 309 -32.21 -77.08 -27.26
CA LEU A 309 -33.59 -77.59 -27.48
C LEU A 309 -33.80 -78.13 -28.92
N ARG A 310 -32.84 -78.92 -29.44
CA ARG A 310 -32.97 -79.67 -30.70
C ARG A 310 -33.22 -81.14 -30.49
#